data_AF-A0A7K5P462-F1
#
_entry.id   AF-A0A7K5P462-F1
#
_cell.length_a   1.000
_cell.length_b   1.000
_cell.length_c   1.000
_cell.angle_alpha   90.00
_cell.angle_beta   90.00
_cell.angle_gamma   90.00
#
_symmetry.space_group_name_H-M   'P 1'
#
loop_
_entity.id
_entity.type
_entity.pdbx_description
1 polymer ?
#
loop_
_entity_poly.entity_id
_entity_poly.type
_entity_poly.pdbx_seq_one_letter_code
_entity_poly.pdbx_strand_id
1 'polypeptide(L)'
;RCPLTPCPPPGQVQSRRCIEDVIKFAFEEKLFLMADEVYQDNIYAEGSAFHSFKKVLFEMGPPYSEVVELASFHSISKGFMGECGFRSGYVEVVNMDPEVKQQLAKLVSVRLCPPVSGQILLDAVVDPPKPGDPSYELFISVRDGTAVLSALAHKARLTQEIFNKSPGIRCNPVQGAMYSFPRIELPPRALAAAKEQGQAPDMFFCMKLLEETGICVVPGSGFGQREGTFHFR
;
A
#
# COMPACT_ATOMS: atom_id res chain seq x y z
N ARG A 1 -8.06 -9.40 7.67
CA ARG A 1 -7.78 -8.04 7.14
C ARG A 1 -7.83 -8.14 5.62
N CYS A 2 -8.34 -7.13 4.93
CA CYS A 2 -8.35 -7.10 3.45
C CYS A 2 -6.92 -7.13 2.90
N PRO A 3 -6.68 -7.79 1.75
CA PRO A 3 -5.36 -7.84 1.14
C PRO A 3 -4.91 -6.45 0.66
N LEU A 4 -3.66 -6.12 1.00
CA LEU A 4 -2.96 -4.89 0.59
C LEU A 4 -1.68 -5.31 -0.14
N THR A 5 -1.50 -4.89 -1.39
CA THR A 5 -0.27 -5.19 -2.14
C THR A 5 0.03 -4.11 -3.19
N PRO A 6 1.20 -3.44 -3.12
CA PRO A 6 2.17 -3.43 -2.03
C PRO A 6 1.57 -2.97 -0.68
N CYS A 7 1.97 -3.60 0.42
CA CYS A 7 1.35 -3.42 1.74
C CYS A 7 1.95 -2.25 2.52
N PRO A 8 1.24 -1.13 2.74
CA PRO A 8 1.62 -0.16 3.76
C PRO A 8 1.16 -0.61 5.15
N PRO A 9 1.89 -0.30 6.25
CA PRO A 9 3.20 0.35 6.30
C PRO A 9 4.46 -0.50 6.02
N PRO A 10 4.49 -1.85 6.00
CA PRO A 10 5.77 -2.57 5.91
C PRO A 10 6.46 -2.48 4.54
N GLY A 11 5.76 -2.06 3.49
CA GLY A 11 6.27 -1.95 2.13
C GLY A 11 6.48 -3.29 1.42
N GLN A 12 5.85 -4.38 1.88
CA GLN A 12 6.03 -5.69 1.28
C GLN A 12 5.25 -5.84 -0.04
N VAL A 13 5.79 -6.60 -0.99
CA VAL A 13 5.12 -6.92 -2.26
C VAL A 13 4.79 -8.41 -2.24
N GLN A 14 3.51 -8.75 -2.39
CA GLN A 14 3.06 -10.14 -2.32
C GLN A 14 3.50 -10.90 -3.57
N SER A 15 4.03 -12.12 -3.39
CA SER A 15 4.36 -13.00 -4.51
C SER A 15 3.09 -13.54 -5.17
N ARG A 16 3.17 -13.89 -6.46
CA ARG A 16 2.05 -14.53 -7.19
C ARG A 16 1.47 -15.73 -6.43
N ARG A 17 2.33 -16.60 -5.90
CA ARG A 17 1.93 -17.78 -5.12
C ARG A 17 1.13 -17.40 -3.88
N CYS A 18 1.55 -16.37 -3.15
CA CYS A 18 0.82 -15.89 -1.98
C CYS A 18 -0.58 -15.39 -2.37
N ILE A 19 -0.69 -14.65 -3.48
CA ILE A 19 -1.99 -14.17 -4.00
C ILE A 19 -2.89 -15.35 -4.38
N GLU A 20 -2.37 -16.38 -5.07
CA GLU A 20 -3.12 -17.60 -5.36
C GLU A 20 -3.64 -18.29 -4.11
N ASP A 21 -2.80 -18.43 -3.08
CA ASP A 21 -3.19 -19.07 -1.82
C ASP A 21 -4.27 -18.26 -1.09
N VAL A 22 -4.22 -16.92 -1.15
CA VAL A 22 -5.29 -16.04 -0.63
C VAL A 22 -6.59 -16.20 -1.43
N ILE A 23 -6.51 -16.30 -2.77
CA ILE A 23 -7.70 -16.50 -3.62
C ILE A 23 -8.35 -17.86 -3.31
N LYS A 24 -7.55 -18.93 -3.17
CA LYS A 24 -8.07 -20.26 -2.78
C LYS A 24 -8.78 -20.21 -1.43
N PHE A 25 -8.15 -19.59 -0.44
CA PHE A 25 -8.75 -19.40 0.88
C PHE A 25 -10.07 -18.61 0.81
N ALA A 26 -10.11 -17.51 0.05
CA ALA A 26 -11.33 -16.72 -0.10
C ALA A 26 -12.44 -17.49 -0.82
N PHE A 27 -12.09 -18.33 -1.80
CA PHE A 27 -13.03 -19.24 -2.45
C PHE A 27 -13.61 -20.28 -1.49
N GLU A 28 -12.76 -20.95 -0.70
CA GLU A 28 -13.16 -21.96 0.29
C GLU A 28 -14.08 -21.38 1.37
N GLU A 29 -13.74 -20.19 1.88
CA GLU A 29 -14.45 -19.53 2.97
C GLU A 29 -15.56 -18.58 2.50
N LYS A 30 -15.82 -18.50 1.18
CA LYS A 30 -16.83 -17.64 0.56
C LYS A 30 -16.70 -16.16 0.97
N LEU A 31 -15.47 -15.65 0.89
CA LEU A 31 -15.12 -14.29 1.28
C LEU A 31 -15.06 -13.36 0.07
N PHE A 32 -15.65 -12.18 0.21
CA PHE A 32 -15.47 -11.08 -0.73
C PHE A 32 -14.05 -10.51 -0.60
N LEU A 33 -13.27 -10.55 -1.68
CA LEU A 33 -11.93 -9.98 -1.71
C LEU A 33 -11.96 -8.48 -2.02
N MET A 34 -11.31 -7.69 -1.17
CA MET A 34 -11.09 -6.25 -1.39
C MET A 34 -9.60 -6.02 -1.51
N ALA A 35 -9.08 -6.00 -2.74
CA ALA A 35 -7.66 -5.85 -3.04
C ALA A 35 -7.29 -4.36 -3.16
N ASP A 36 -6.62 -3.83 -2.14
CA ASP A 36 -6.09 -2.47 -2.18
C ASP A 36 -4.70 -2.46 -2.82
N GLU A 37 -4.66 -1.98 -4.07
CA GLU A 37 -3.54 -2.04 -5.01
C GLU A 37 -3.02 -0.63 -5.36
N VAL A 38 -3.31 0.38 -4.51
CA VAL A 38 -2.99 1.79 -4.81
C VAL A 38 -1.50 2.11 -4.95
N TYR A 39 -0.61 1.20 -4.55
CA TYR A 39 0.84 1.34 -4.70
C TYR A 39 1.42 0.47 -5.83
N GLN A 40 0.59 -0.04 -6.74
CA GLN A 40 1.01 -1.00 -7.79
C GLN A 40 2.22 -0.54 -8.63
N ASP A 41 2.37 0.76 -8.87
CA ASP A 41 3.48 1.32 -9.66
C ASP A 41 4.78 1.54 -8.85
N ASN A 42 4.75 1.32 -7.53
CA ASN A 42 5.87 1.58 -6.63
C ASN A 42 6.48 0.28 -6.13
N ILE A 43 7.26 -0.35 -7.00
CA ILE A 43 8.01 -1.57 -6.72
C ILE A 43 9.50 -1.24 -6.88
N TYR A 44 10.30 -1.57 -5.86
CA TYR A 44 11.72 -1.21 -5.79
C TYR A 44 12.65 -2.40 -5.67
N ALA A 45 12.21 -3.46 -4.97
CA ALA A 45 13.07 -4.59 -4.70
C ALA A 45 13.29 -5.44 -5.95
N GLU A 46 14.55 -5.79 -6.19
CA GLU A 46 14.93 -6.70 -7.26
C GLU A 46 14.22 -8.05 -7.09
N GLY A 47 13.72 -8.60 -8.20
CA GLY A 47 12.92 -9.83 -8.21
C GLY A 47 11.50 -9.69 -7.66
N SER A 48 11.09 -8.50 -7.20
CA SER A 48 9.69 -8.22 -6.85
C SER A 48 8.96 -7.67 -8.08
N ALA A 49 7.72 -8.13 -8.29
CA ALA A 49 6.84 -7.63 -9.34
C ALA A 49 5.43 -7.48 -8.79
N PHE A 50 4.71 -6.48 -9.27
CA PHE A 50 3.29 -6.36 -8.99
C PHE A 50 2.51 -7.40 -9.80
N HIS A 51 1.62 -8.11 -9.12
CA HIS A 51 0.64 -8.99 -9.72
C HIS A 51 -0.72 -8.57 -9.20
N SER A 52 -1.62 -8.12 -10.08
CA SER A 52 -2.97 -7.78 -9.64
C SER A 52 -3.74 -9.03 -9.23
N PHE A 53 -4.56 -8.91 -8.20
CA PHE A 53 -5.48 -9.97 -7.77
C PHE A 53 -6.38 -10.41 -8.94
N LYS A 54 -6.84 -9.45 -9.77
CA LYS A 54 -7.61 -9.76 -10.97
C LYS A 54 -6.84 -10.64 -11.95
N LYS A 55 -5.59 -10.28 -12.30
CA LYS A 55 -4.80 -11.08 -13.25
C LYS A 55 -4.64 -12.51 -12.74
N VAL A 56 -4.27 -12.67 -11.47
CA VAL A 56 -4.06 -14.00 -10.87
C VAL A 56 -5.37 -14.79 -10.80
N LEU A 57 -6.48 -14.15 -10.40
CA LEU A 57 -7.80 -14.76 -10.34
C LEU A 57 -8.24 -15.33 -11.70
N PHE A 58 -8.07 -14.56 -12.77
CA PHE A 58 -8.44 -15.02 -14.11
C PHE A 58 -7.46 -16.06 -14.69
N GLU A 59 -6.16 -15.96 -14.38
CA GLU A 59 -5.18 -16.99 -14.74
C GLU A 59 -5.41 -18.33 -14.03
N MET A 60 -5.98 -18.33 -12.82
CA MET A 60 -6.38 -19.55 -12.11
C MET A 60 -7.57 -20.26 -12.78
N GLY A 61 -8.37 -19.53 -13.56
CA GLY A 61 -9.52 -20.07 -14.30
C GLY A 61 -10.68 -20.57 -13.42
N PRO A 62 -11.70 -21.20 -14.02
CA PRO A 62 -12.81 -21.81 -13.30
C PRO A 62 -12.34 -22.92 -12.34
N PRO A 63 -12.96 -23.07 -11.15
CA PRO A 63 -14.14 -22.35 -10.69
C PRO A 63 -13.85 -20.96 -10.08
N TYR A 64 -12.59 -20.63 -9.83
CA TYR A 64 -12.22 -19.42 -9.09
C TYR A 64 -12.67 -18.14 -9.81
N SER A 65 -12.32 -18.01 -11.09
CA SER A 65 -12.57 -16.80 -11.89
C SER A 65 -14.05 -16.47 -12.09
N GLU A 66 -14.94 -17.45 -11.90
CA GLU A 66 -16.39 -17.29 -12.09
C GLU A 66 -17.14 -16.99 -10.78
N VAL A 67 -16.57 -17.39 -9.65
CA VAL A 67 -17.28 -17.38 -8.35
C VAL A 67 -16.72 -16.35 -7.38
N VAL A 68 -15.40 -16.15 -7.34
CA VAL A 68 -14.79 -15.28 -6.33
C VAL A 68 -15.15 -13.83 -6.60
N GLU A 69 -15.85 -13.21 -5.65
CA GLU A 69 -16.14 -11.77 -5.64
C GLU A 69 -14.87 -10.99 -5.33
N LEU A 70 -14.53 -10.02 -6.19
CA LEU A 70 -13.32 -9.21 -6.05
C LEU A 70 -13.60 -7.75 -6.37
N ALA A 71 -13.13 -6.85 -5.50
CA ALA A 71 -13.03 -5.41 -5.73
C ALA A 71 -11.55 -5.00 -5.67
N SER A 72 -10.98 -4.58 -6.80
CA SER A 72 -9.61 -4.05 -6.91
C SER A 72 -9.63 -2.53 -6.88
N PHE A 73 -8.89 -1.92 -5.96
CA PHE A 73 -8.85 -0.48 -5.75
C PHE A 73 -7.59 0.16 -6.32
N HIS A 74 -7.77 1.28 -7.01
CA HIS A 74 -6.67 2.11 -7.51
C HIS A 74 -6.89 3.58 -7.16
N SER A 75 -5.80 4.35 -7.05
CA SER A 75 -5.85 5.79 -6.77
C SER A 75 -4.74 6.55 -7.45
N ILE A 76 -5.06 7.76 -7.94
CA ILE A 76 -4.05 8.71 -8.44
C ILE A 76 -3.25 9.36 -7.31
N SER A 77 -3.61 9.15 -6.04
CA SER A 77 -2.98 9.83 -4.91
C SER A 77 -1.58 9.31 -4.58
N LYS A 78 -1.18 8.21 -5.21
CA LYS A 78 -0.04 7.38 -4.82
C LYS A 78 0.86 7.15 -6.02
N GLY A 79 2.06 6.74 -5.69
CA GLY A 79 3.11 6.41 -6.64
C GLY A 79 3.80 7.58 -7.31
N PHE A 80 4.54 7.30 -8.38
CA PHE A 80 5.36 8.33 -9.05
C PHE A 80 4.54 9.44 -9.70
N MET A 81 3.26 9.18 -9.99
CA MET A 81 2.30 10.17 -10.50
C MET A 81 1.57 10.93 -9.38
N GLY A 82 1.84 10.67 -8.09
CA GLY A 82 0.98 10.98 -6.93
C GLY A 82 0.32 12.36 -6.83
N GLU A 83 -0.85 12.53 -7.46
CA GLU A 83 -1.69 13.73 -7.49
C GLU A 83 -2.72 13.73 -6.33
N CYS A 84 -2.23 13.69 -5.09
CA CYS A 84 -3.06 13.47 -3.91
C CYS A 84 -4.11 14.57 -3.63
N GLY A 85 -3.95 15.77 -4.18
CA GLY A 85 -4.89 16.90 -4.01
C GLY A 85 -6.20 16.75 -4.79
N PHE A 86 -6.17 16.04 -5.92
CA PHE A 86 -7.34 15.90 -6.81
C PHE A 86 -8.30 14.78 -6.41
N ARG A 87 -7.93 13.97 -5.39
CA ARG A 87 -8.78 12.99 -4.70
C ARG A 87 -9.54 12.03 -5.63
N SER A 88 -8.83 11.38 -6.56
CA SER A 88 -9.45 10.43 -7.50
C SER A 88 -8.91 8.99 -7.40
N GLY A 89 -9.67 8.07 -7.96
CA GLY A 89 -9.40 6.63 -8.00
C GLY A 89 -10.58 5.87 -8.60
N TYR A 90 -10.40 4.57 -8.80
CA TYR A 90 -11.47 3.68 -9.24
C TYR A 90 -11.48 2.40 -8.42
N VAL A 91 -12.59 1.68 -8.51
CA VAL A 91 -12.70 0.30 -8.09
C VAL A 91 -13.21 -0.53 -9.26
N GLU A 92 -12.49 -1.58 -9.61
CA GLU A 92 -12.99 -2.61 -10.54
C GLU A 92 -13.60 -3.74 -9.72
N VAL A 93 -14.86 -4.05 -10.01
CA VAL A 93 -15.61 -5.09 -9.29
C VAL A 93 -15.98 -6.21 -10.26
N VAL A 94 -15.64 -7.45 -9.91
CA VAL A 94 -15.98 -8.67 -10.66
C VAL A 94 -16.75 -9.65 -9.79
N ASN A 95 -17.64 -10.42 -10.41
CA ASN A 95 -18.47 -11.48 -9.82
C ASN A 95 -19.38 -11.06 -8.64
N MET A 96 -19.51 -9.76 -8.36
CA MET A 96 -20.34 -9.25 -7.26
C MET A 96 -21.78 -9.77 -7.33
N ASP A 97 -22.28 -10.22 -6.19
CA ASP A 97 -23.65 -10.67 -6.01
C ASP A 97 -24.66 -9.61 -6.56
N PRO A 98 -25.68 -10.04 -7.34
CA PRO A 98 -26.64 -9.11 -7.94
C PRO A 98 -27.41 -8.23 -6.93
N GLU A 99 -27.75 -8.75 -5.75
CA GLU A 99 -28.45 -7.98 -4.71
C GLU A 99 -27.52 -6.92 -4.12
N VAL A 100 -26.26 -7.28 -3.87
CA VAL A 100 -25.22 -6.34 -3.42
C VAL A 100 -24.98 -5.26 -4.48
N LYS A 101 -24.88 -5.63 -5.76
CA LYS A 101 -24.72 -4.68 -6.87
C LYS A 101 -25.89 -3.69 -6.96
N GLN A 102 -27.12 -4.14 -6.69
CA GLN A 102 -28.28 -3.25 -6.62
C GLN A 102 -28.16 -2.24 -5.48
N GLN A 103 -27.70 -2.66 -4.29
CA GLN A 103 -27.48 -1.74 -3.18
C GLN A 103 -26.34 -0.75 -3.48
N LEU A 104 -25.26 -1.19 -4.14
CA LEU A 104 -24.18 -0.31 -4.57
C LEU A 104 -24.69 0.75 -5.57
N ALA A 105 -25.49 0.34 -6.57
CA ALA A 105 -26.08 1.28 -7.53
C ALA A 105 -26.98 2.32 -6.84
N LYS A 106 -27.81 1.88 -5.88
CA LYS A 106 -28.64 2.78 -5.06
C LYS A 106 -27.80 3.76 -4.22
N LEU A 107 -26.69 3.29 -3.64
CA LEU A 107 -25.77 4.13 -2.87
C LEU A 107 -25.09 5.18 -3.76
N VAL A 108 -24.67 4.79 -4.96
CA VAL A 108 -24.01 5.70 -5.90
C VAL A 108 -25.00 6.71 -6.48
N SER A 109 -26.26 6.31 -6.73
CA SER A 109 -27.27 7.20 -7.32
C SER A 109 -27.70 8.36 -6.43
N VAL A 110 -27.52 8.25 -5.11
CA VAL A 110 -27.81 9.35 -4.16
C VAL A 110 -26.62 10.30 -3.99
N ARG A 111 -25.46 9.94 -4.54
CA ARG A 111 -24.30 10.83 -4.66
C ARG A 111 -24.37 11.52 -6.02
N LEU A 112 -23.71 12.68 -6.15
CA LEU A 112 -23.51 13.33 -7.45
C LEU A 112 -22.48 12.50 -8.25
N CYS A 113 -21.35 13.10 -8.61
CA CYS A 113 -20.21 12.41 -9.18
C CYS A 113 -18.92 12.88 -8.50
N PRO A 114 -17.81 12.12 -8.63
CA PRO A 114 -16.50 12.62 -8.23
C PRO A 114 -16.12 13.90 -9.00
N PRO A 115 -15.30 14.80 -8.44
CA PRO A 115 -14.84 15.98 -9.15
C PRO A 115 -14.23 15.66 -10.53
N VAL A 116 -14.69 16.35 -11.57
CA VAL A 116 -14.29 16.06 -12.96
C VAL A 116 -12.78 16.22 -13.18
N SER A 117 -12.13 17.17 -12.51
CA SER A 117 -10.67 17.32 -12.56
C SER A 117 -9.93 16.06 -12.11
N GLY A 118 -10.41 15.40 -11.06
CA GLY A 118 -9.89 14.12 -10.61
C GLY A 118 -10.16 12.99 -11.60
N GLN A 119 -11.30 13.01 -12.30
CA GLN A 119 -11.61 12.02 -13.34
C GLN A 119 -10.70 12.19 -14.57
N ILE A 120 -10.45 13.42 -15.03
CA ILE A 120 -9.53 13.71 -16.14
C ILE A 120 -8.10 13.24 -15.82
N LEU A 121 -7.62 13.52 -14.60
CA LEU A 121 -6.30 13.05 -14.19
C LEU A 121 -6.24 11.53 -14.08
N LEU A 122 -7.32 10.90 -13.60
CA LEU A 122 -7.39 9.46 -13.57
C LEU A 122 -7.28 8.85 -14.96
N ASP A 123 -7.98 9.42 -15.94
CA ASP A 123 -7.92 9.01 -17.35
C ASP A 123 -6.48 9.10 -17.89
N ALA A 124 -5.79 10.22 -17.66
CA ALA A 124 -4.41 10.40 -18.07
C ALA A 124 -3.41 9.43 -17.37
N VAL A 125 -3.70 9.06 -16.12
CA VAL A 125 -2.88 8.10 -15.35
C VAL A 125 -3.04 6.67 -15.87
N VAL A 126 -4.23 6.28 -16.32
CA VAL A 126 -4.50 4.91 -16.80
C VAL A 126 -4.20 4.72 -18.29
N ASP A 127 -4.10 5.80 -19.05
CA ASP A 127 -3.64 5.80 -20.46
C ASP A 127 -2.36 6.64 -20.63
N PRO A 128 -1.21 6.18 -20.12
CA PRO A 128 0.05 6.89 -20.28
C PRO A 128 0.48 6.94 -21.76
N PRO A 129 1.40 7.85 -22.12
CA PRO A 129 1.97 7.91 -23.47
C PRO A 129 2.48 6.55 -23.94
N LYS A 130 2.31 6.26 -25.23
CA LYS A 130 2.68 4.99 -25.90
C LYS A 130 3.87 5.19 -26.83
N PRO A 131 4.60 4.12 -27.20
CA PRO A 131 5.68 4.22 -28.18
C PRO A 131 5.22 4.92 -29.46
N GLY A 132 5.89 6.02 -29.81
CA GLY A 132 5.53 6.88 -30.95
C GLY A 132 4.85 8.21 -30.56
N ASP A 133 4.33 8.34 -29.34
CA ASP A 133 3.79 9.61 -28.85
C ASP A 133 4.92 10.62 -28.55
N PRO A 134 4.70 11.93 -28.77
CA PRO A 134 5.73 12.96 -28.58
C PRO A 134 6.37 12.98 -27.19
N SER A 135 5.61 12.63 -26.14
CA SER A 135 6.06 12.67 -24.75
C SER A 135 6.54 11.31 -24.21
N TYR A 136 6.48 10.24 -25.00
CA TYR A 136 6.78 8.88 -24.53
C TYR A 136 8.19 8.73 -23.96
N GLU A 137 9.21 9.12 -24.72
CA GLU A 137 10.61 9.01 -24.29
C GLU A 137 10.89 9.83 -23.02
N LEU A 138 10.26 11.01 -22.91
CA LEU A 138 10.36 11.84 -21.72
C LEU A 138 9.67 11.19 -20.52
N PHE A 139 8.45 10.66 -20.71
CA PHE A 139 7.69 9.99 -19.66
C PHE A 139 8.44 8.76 -19.11
N ILE A 140 8.94 7.90 -20.00
CA ILE A 140 9.68 6.69 -19.62
C ILE A 140 11.02 7.06 -18.96
N SER A 141 11.72 8.09 -19.44
CA SER A 141 12.98 8.49 -18.80
C SER A 141 12.78 9.06 -17.39
N VAL A 142 11.69 9.79 -17.14
CA VAL A 142 11.32 10.27 -15.79
C VAL A 142 10.88 9.13 -14.88
N ARG A 143 10.08 8.18 -15.41
CA ARG A 143 9.57 7.01 -14.67
C ARG A 143 10.69 6.01 -14.34
N ASP A 144 11.33 5.47 -15.38
CA ASP A 144 12.27 4.34 -15.34
C ASP A 144 13.73 4.79 -15.37
N GLY A 145 14.02 5.81 -16.19
CA GLY A 145 15.35 6.11 -16.67
C GLY A 145 16.31 6.73 -15.65
N THR A 146 15.86 7.64 -14.77
CA THR A 146 16.80 8.30 -13.82
C THR A 146 16.23 9.02 -12.59
N ALA A 147 14.94 9.35 -12.45
CA ALA A 147 14.54 10.32 -11.42
C ALA A 147 13.75 9.76 -10.23
N VAL A 148 12.63 9.07 -10.47
CA VAL A 148 11.68 8.84 -9.37
C VAL A 148 11.82 7.45 -8.75
N LEU A 149 11.57 6.37 -9.49
CA LEU A 149 11.59 5.02 -8.91
C LEU A 149 12.99 4.59 -8.44
N SER A 150 14.04 4.91 -9.21
CA SER A 150 15.42 4.65 -8.80
C SER A 150 15.82 5.42 -7.54
N ALA A 151 15.43 6.70 -7.42
CA ALA A 151 15.69 7.49 -6.22
C ALA A 151 14.91 6.98 -5.02
N LEU A 152 13.66 6.55 -5.21
CA LEU A 152 12.85 5.93 -4.15
C LEU A 152 13.44 4.60 -3.69
N ALA A 153 13.89 3.75 -4.63
CA ALA A 153 14.60 2.52 -4.31
C ALA A 153 15.91 2.76 -3.56
N HIS A 154 16.68 3.78 -3.96
CA HIS A 154 17.89 4.18 -3.24
C HIS A 154 17.58 4.66 -1.82
N LYS A 155 16.59 5.55 -1.64
CA LYS A 155 16.15 6.02 -0.31
C LYS A 155 15.65 4.87 0.55
N ALA A 156 14.86 3.96 0.00
CA ALA A 156 14.35 2.78 0.69
C ALA A 156 15.49 1.90 1.23
N ARG A 157 16.50 1.62 0.41
CA ARG A 157 17.72 0.89 0.84
C ARG A 157 18.49 1.64 1.92
N LEU A 158 18.72 2.94 1.71
CA LEU A 158 19.45 3.77 2.66
C LEU A 158 18.75 3.80 4.04
N THR A 159 17.42 3.99 4.07
CA THR A 159 16.62 3.96 5.30
C THR A 159 16.73 2.61 6.00
N GLN A 160 16.59 1.50 5.27
CA GLN A 160 16.75 0.16 5.82
C GLN A 160 18.14 -0.05 6.42
N GLU A 161 19.21 0.36 5.70
CA GLU A 161 20.59 0.21 6.16
C GLU A 161 20.89 1.04 7.40
N ILE A 162 20.43 2.29 7.44
CA ILE A 162 20.63 3.18 8.60
C ILE A 162 19.93 2.59 9.82
N PHE A 163 18.66 2.21 9.70
CA PHE A 163 17.93 1.65 10.84
C PHE A 163 18.54 0.34 11.34
N ASN A 164 18.99 -0.55 10.44
CA ASN A 164 19.61 -1.81 10.86
C ASN A 164 21.03 -1.65 11.43
N LYS A 165 21.68 -0.49 11.25
CA LYS A 165 22.94 -0.15 11.92
C LYS A 165 22.72 0.42 13.33
N SER A 166 21.52 0.93 13.62
CA SER A 166 21.17 1.49 14.92
C SER A 166 20.86 0.39 15.94
N PRO A 167 21.57 0.32 17.09
CA PRO A 167 21.26 -0.66 18.13
C PRO A 167 19.81 -0.57 18.61
N GLY A 168 19.15 -1.72 18.74
CA GLY A 168 17.76 -1.80 19.16
C GLY A 168 16.74 -1.40 18.09
N ILE A 169 17.14 -1.15 16.84
CA ILE A 169 16.23 -0.92 15.72
C ILE A 169 16.46 -1.99 14.65
N ARG A 170 15.36 -2.58 14.15
CA ARG A 170 15.38 -3.53 13.05
C ARG A 170 14.35 -3.14 11.99
N CYS A 171 14.80 -2.95 10.76
CA CYS A 171 13.93 -2.62 9.62
C CYS A 171 13.94 -3.74 8.59
N ASN A 172 12.75 -4.19 8.21
CA ASN A 172 12.59 -5.11 7.08
C ASN A 172 12.90 -4.41 5.75
N PRO A 173 13.21 -5.18 4.69
CA PRO A 173 13.34 -4.62 3.36
C PRO A 173 12.05 -3.97 2.87
N VAL A 174 12.17 -2.74 2.35
CA VAL A 174 11.05 -2.01 1.75
C VAL A 174 11.02 -2.38 0.27
N GLN A 175 10.12 -3.30 -0.09
CA GLN A 175 10.01 -3.82 -1.46
C GLN A 175 9.23 -2.91 -2.39
N GLY A 176 8.36 -2.06 -1.84
CA GLY A 176 7.51 -1.13 -2.58
C GLY A 176 6.82 -0.11 -1.68
N ALA A 177 5.79 0.55 -2.20
CA ALA A 177 5.07 1.65 -1.55
C ALA A 177 5.98 2.83 -1.17
N MET A 178 5.78 3.48 -0.02
CA MET A 178 6.50 4.71 0.36
C MET A 178 6.95 4.73 1.83
N TYR A 179 6.82 3.60 2.54
CA TYR A 179 6.98 3.57 3.99
C TYR A 179 7.91 2.43 4.41
N SER A 180 8.64 2.67 5.49
CA SER A 180 9.31 1.64 6.27
C SER A 180 8.57 1.48 7.60
N PHE A 181 8.66 0.30 8.21
CA PHE A 181 8.03 0.03 9.51
C PHE A 181 9.03 -0.64 10.46
N PRO A 182 10.07 0.09 10.90
CA PRO A 182 11.09 -0.44 11.79
C PRO A 182 10.51 -0.87 13.14
N ARG A 183 11.00 -1.99 13.65
CA ARG A 183 10.78 -2.44 15.02
C ARG A 183 11.81 -1.78 15.93
N ILE A 184 11.35 -1.28 17.07
CA ILE A 184 12.19 -0.73 18.13
C ILE A 184 12.15 -1.64 19.37
N GLU A 185 13.32 -1.82 19.98
CA GLU A 185 13.50 -2.51 21.24
C GLU A 185 13.59 -1.46 22.35
N LEU A 186 12.52 -1.35 23.14
CA LEU A 186 12.44 -0.40 24.23
C LEU A 186 12.87 -1.07 25.55
N PRO A 187 13.81 -0.46 26.31
CA PRO A 187 14.26 -1.02 27.58
C PRO A 187 13.13 -0.98 28.63
N PRO A 188 13.16 -1.86 29.65
CA PRO A 188 12.12 -1.92 30.69
C PRO A 188 11.83 -0.58 31.38
N ARG A 189 12.85 0.27 31.54
CA ARG A 189 12.69 1.63 32.09
C ARG A 189 11.83 2.53 31.20
N ALA A 190 11.99 2.46 29.88
CA ALA A 190 11.17 3.21 28.94
C ALA A 190 9.72 2.69 28.93
N LEU A 191 9.53 1.36 29.04
CA LEU A 191 8.20 0.76 29.16
C LEU A 191 7.48 1.21 30.44
N ALA A 192 8.21 1.27 31.57
CA ALA A 192 7.67 1.74 32.84
C ALA A 192 7.29 3.23 32.79
N ALA A 193 8.14 4.08 32.19
CA ALA A 193 7.86 5.49 32.01
C ALA A 193 6.64 5.74 31.11
N ALA A 194 6.53 5.01 30.00
CA ALA A 194 5.35 5.07 29.13
C ALA A 194 4.08 4.68 29.89
N LYS A 195 4.15 3.62 30.72
CA LYS A 195 3.03 3.16 31.55
C LYS A 195 2.63 4.20 32.61
N GLU A 196 3.59 4.85 33.26
CA GLU A 196 3.34 5.91 34.25
C GLU A 196 2.58 7.09 33.63
N GLN A 197 2.87 7.39 32.36
CA GLN A 197 2.18 8.44 31.60
C GLN A 197 0.89 7.97 30.92
N GLY A 198 0.49 6.71 31.11
CA GLY A 198 -0.70 6.14 30.47
C GLY A 198 -0.61 6.04 28.95
N GLN A 199 0.60 5.98 28.39
CA GLN A 199 0.85 5.94 26.95
C GLN A 199 1.26 4.55 26.48
N ALA A 200 0.95 4.22 25.22
CA ALA A 200 1.56 3.08 24.56
C ALA A 200 3.10 3.32 24.43
N PRO A 201 3.95 2.28 24.57
CA PRO A 201 5.40 2.48 24.56
C PRO A 201 5.96 3.12 23.28
N ASP A 202 5.40 2.79 22.13
CA ASP A 202 5.78 3.42 20.86
C ASP A 202 5.28 4.87 20.75
N MET A 203 4.09 5.18 21.26
CA MET A 203 3.61 6.57 21.36
C MET A 203 4.56 7.40 22.21
N PHE A 204 4.96 6.89 23.38
CA PHE A 204 5.92 7.55 24.25
C PHE A 204 7.25 7.83 23.51
N PHE A 205 7.78 6.83 22.80
CA PHE A 205 8.97 6.98 21.98
C PHE A 205 8.80 8.05 20.88
N CYS A 206 7.68 8.02 20.13
CA CYS A 206 7.43 8.96 19.05
C CYS A 206 7.25 10.40 19.55
N MET A 207 6.61 10.58 20.71
CA MET A 207 6.47 11.90 21.35
C MET A 207 7.83 12.45 21.79
N LYS A 208 8.69 11.60 22.40
CA LYS A 208 10.06 12.03 22.74
C LYS A 208 10.90 12.37 21.53
N LEU A 209 10.80 11.57 20.46
CA LEU A 209 11.46 11.88 19.20
C LEU A 209 11.02 13.24 18.66
N LEU A 210 9.71 13.51 18.65
CA LEU A 210 9.17 14.80 18.22
C LEU A 210 9.65 15.97 19.08
N GLU A 211 9.56 15.85 20.41
CA GLU A 211 9.96 16.89 21.36
C GLU A 211 11.45 17.24 21.27
N GLU A 212 12.32 16.24 21.06
CA GLU A 212 13.77 16.42 21.08
C GLU A 212 14.37 16.75 19.71
N THR A 213 13.76 16.28 18.62
CA THR A 213 14.35 16.38 17.27
C THR A 213 13.49 17.13 16.26
N GLY A 214 12.22 17.38 16.57
CA GLY A 214 11.23 17.91 15.62
C GLY A 214 10.75 16.89 14.59
N ILE A 215 11.24 15.63 14.63
CA ILE A 215 10.84 14.58 13.69
C ILE A 215 9.52 13.96 14.15
N CYS A 216 8.46 14.19 13.37
CA CYS A 216 7.13 13.62 13.62
C CYS A 216 6.93 12.32 12.83
N VAL A 217 6.80 11.19 13.54
CA VAL A 217 6.50 9.86 12.99
C VAL A 217 5.21 9.31 13.59
N VAL A 218 4.61 8.30 12.96
CA VAL A 218 3.37 7.70 13.46
C VAL A 218 3.70 6.43 14.26
N PRO A 219 3.22 6.30 15.51
CA PRO A 219 3.50 5.12 16.32
C PRO A 219 2.81 3.86 15.78
N GLY A 220 3.44 2.71 15.98
CA GLY A 220 2.98 1.40 15.52
C GLY A 220 1.61 0.98 16.08
N SER A 221 1.28 1.46 17.28
CA SER A 221 0.00 1.26 17.96
C SER A 221 -1.19 1.75 17.14
N GLY A 222 -1.01 2.72 16.23
CA GLY A 222 -2.05 3.16 15.30
C GLY A 222 -2.37 2.18 14.15
N PHE A 223 -1.49 1.21 13.87
CA PHE A 223 -1.63 0.28 12.74
C PHE A 223 -2.04 -1.15 13.18
N GLY A 224 -1.99 -1.40 14.48
CA GLY A 224 -2.04 -2.75 15.06
C GLY A 224 -0.74 -3.52 14.80
N GLN A 225 -0.21 -4.11 15.85
CA GLN A 225 1.07 -4.82 15.84
C GLN A 225 1.00 -6.01 16.79
N ARG A 226 1.99 -6.92 16.70
CA ARG A 226 2.07 -8.06 17.61
C ARG A 226 2.27 -7.56 19.05
N GLU A 227 1.60 -8.18 20.01
CA GLU A 227 1.79 -7.88 21.43
C GLU A 227 3.26 -8.03 21.84
N GLY A 228 3.76 -7.09 22.64
CA GLY A 228 5.16 -7.03 23.05
C GLY A 228 6.13 -6.56 21.96
N THR A 229 5.64 -6.08 20.82
CA THR A 229 6.46 -5.45 19.77
C THR A 229 6.03 -4.00 19.56
N PHE A 230 7.00 -3.15 19.20
CA PHE A 230 6.81 -1.70 19.08
C PHE A 230 7.45 -1.25 17.76
N HIS A 231 6.77 -0.36 17.05
CA HIS A 231 7.21 0.11 15.73
C HIS A 231 6.86 1.60 15.56
N PHE A 232 7.34 2.20 14.48
CA PHE A 232 6.88 3.49 14.00
C PHE A 232 6.90 3.51 12.46
N ARG A 233 6.21 4.49 11.87
CA ARG A 233 6.19 4.75 10.42
C ARG A 233 6.60 6.18 10.13
#